data_AF-A0A1S8FDD2-F1
#
_entry.id   AF-A0A1S8FDD2-F1
#
_cell.length_a   1.000
_cell.length_b   1.000
_cell.length_c   1.000
_cell.angle_alpha   90.00
_cell.angle_beta   90.00
_cell.angle_gamma   90.00
#
_symmetry.space_group_name_H-M   'P 1'
#
loop_
_entity.id
_entity.type
_entity.pdbx_description
1 polymer ?
#
loop_
_entity_poly.entity_id
_entity_poly.type
_entity_poly.pdbx_seq_one_letter_code
_entity_poly.pdbx_strand_id
1 'polypeptide(L)' 'MPLTFKKLNEQVVSVHLDSDELVGQLKLIGGVWKFKAIGYAADGHMVPGGGLLTNHHNMTFTAQDAAVINAGLMPV' A
#
# COMPACT_ATOMS: atom_id res chain seq x y z
N MET A 1 -6.72 -1.30 -12.70
CA MET A 1 -6.70 0.17 -12.56
C MET A 1 -5.46 0.54 -11.74
N PRO A 2 -4.71 1.60 -12.10
CA PRO A 2 -3.47 1.91 -11.42
C PRO A 2 -3.73 2.46 -10.01
N LEU A 3 -2.92 2.03 -9.05
CA LEU A 3 -2.83 2.59 -7.72
C LEU A 3 -2.29 4.03 -7.79
N THR A 4 -2.79 4.87 -6.90
CA THR A 4 -2.28 6.23 -6.68
C THR A 4 -1.53 6.32 -5.36
N PHE A 5 -0.57 7.25 -5.28
CA PHE A 5 0.36 7.36 -4.16
C PHE A 5 0.38 8.79 -3.63
N LYS A 6 0.24 8.96 -2.31
CA LYS A 6 0.38 10.27 -1.66
C LYS A 6 1.50 10.20 -0.62
N LYS A 7 2.55 11.00 -0.81
CA LYS A 7 3.64 11.08 0.17
C LYS A 7 3.12 11.77 1.43
N LEU A 8 3.15 11.07 2.56
CA LEU A 8 2.77 11.63 3.85
C LEU A 8 3.98 12.25 4.56
N ASN A 9 5.13 11.58 4.45
CA ASN A 9 6.43 12.08 4.90
C ASN A 9 7.56 11.33 4.18
N GLU A 10 8.80 11.52 4.60
CA GLU A 10 9.99 10.87 3.99
C GLU A 10 10.01 9.35 4.11
N GLN A 11 9.30 8.79 5.09
CA GLN A 11 9.32 7.36 5.44
C GLN A 11 7.97 6.68 5.21
N VAL A 12 6.93 7.42 4.80
CA VAL A 12 5.57 6.89 4.62
C VAL A 12 4.90 7.49 3.39
N VAL A 13 4.37 6.60 2.55
CA VAL A 13 3.54 6.93 1.38
C VAL A 13 2.24 6.15 1.49
N SER A 14 1.09 6.81 1.40
CA SER A 14 -0.20 6.11 1.33
C SER A 14 -0.46 5.60 -0.08
N VAL A 15 -1.11 4.44 -0.16
CA VAL A 15 -1.44 3.73 -1.39
C VAL A 15 -2.96 3.67 -1.49
N HIS A 16 -3.50 4.18 -2.58
CA HIS A 16 -4.93 4.28 -2.81
C HIS A 16 -5.32 3.58 -4.11
N LEU A 17 -6.56 3.10 -4.18
CA LEU A 17 -7.22 2.79 -5.44
C LEU A 17 -7.46 4.08 -6.23
N ASP A 18 -7.85 3.94 -7.49
CA ASP A 18 -8.28 5.06 -8.33
C ASP A 18 -9.58 5.72 -7.83
N SER A 19 -10.37 4.98 -7.04
CA SER A 19 -11.52 5.48 -6.27
C SER A 19 -11.15 6.34 -5.05
N ASP A 20 -9.86 6.60 -4.81
CA ASP A 20 -9.28 7.26 -3.63
C ASP A 20 -9.37 6.44 -2.31
N GLU A 21 -9.89 5.20 -2.36
CA GLU A 21 -9.91 4.31 -1.20
C GLU A 21 -8.49 3.93 -0.75
N LEU A 22 -8.20 4.11 0.55
CA LEU A 22 -6.92 3.76 1.15
C LEU A 22 -6.82 2.23 1.32
N VAL A 23 -5.89 1.60 0.61
CA VAL A 23 -5.67 0.14 0.66
C VAL A 23 -4.37 -0.26 1.34
N GLY A 24 -3.54 0.70 1.71
CA GLY A 24 -2.34 0.45 2.49
C GLY A 24 -1.36 1.61 2.53
N GLN A 25 -0.18 1.35 3.06
CA GLN A 25 0.94 2.28 3.12
C GLN A 25 2.24 1.58 2.78
N LEU A 26 3.13 2.29 2.07
CA LEU A 26 4.54 1.94 2.02
C LEU A 26 5.26 2.61 3.19
N LYS A 27 5.98 1.83 3.97
CA LYS A 27 6.80 2.32 5.09
C LYS A 27 8.26 1.96 4.88
N LEU A 28 9.16 2.93 5.03
CA LEU A 28 10.60 2.71 5.02
C LEU A 28 11.02 2.13 6.37
N ILE A 29 11.45 0.87 6.39
CA ILE A 29 11.85 0.16 7.61
C ILE A 29 13.18 -0.52 7.35
N GLY A 30 14.23 -0.07 8.05
CA GLY A 30 15.58 -0.61 7.87
C GLY A 30 16.13 -0.39 6.46
N GLY A 31 15.80 0.74 5.81
CA GLY A 31 16.24 1.05 4.45
C GLY A 31 15.45 0.36 3.33
N VAL A 32 14.44 -0.46 3.66
CA VAL A 32 13.60 -1.16 2.68
C VAL A 32 12.16 -0.66 2.77
N TRP A 33 11.54 -0.38 1.63
CA TRP A 33 10.12 -0.04 1.58
C TRP A 33 9.29 -1.30 1.73
N LYS A 34 8.40 -1.33 2.72
CA LYS A 34 7.49 -2.45 2.98
C LYS A 34 6.06 -2.00 2.83
N PHE A 35 5.28 -2.74 2.05
CA PHE A 35 3.83 -2.53 1.96
C PHE A 35 3.13 -3.05 3.22
N LYS A 36 2.24 -2.23 3.77
CA LYS A 36 1.38 -2.54 4.90
C LYS A 36 -0.05 -2.36 4.44
N ALA A 37 -0.69 -3.48 4.11
CA ALA A 37 -2.10 -3.52 3.74
C ALA A 37 -2.97 -2.90 4.84
N ILE A 38 -4.03 -2.22 4.43
CA ILE A 38 -5.08 -1.67 5.28
C ILE A 38 -6.41 -2.09 4.66
N GLY A 39 -7.30 -2.63 5.49
CA GLY A 39 -8.68 -2.88 5.13
C GLY A 39 -9.63 -2.19 6.09
N TYR A 40 -10.92 -2.40 5.86
CA TYR A 40 -12.00 -1.93 6.72
C TYR A 40 -12.95 -3.08 7.00
N ALA A 41 -13.40 -3.21 8.26
CA ALA A 41 -14.47 -4.15 8.58
C ALA A 41 -15.85 -3.55 8.27
N ALA A 42 -16.90 -4.35 8.44
CA ALA A 42 -18.27 -3.97 8.09
C ALA A 42 -18.80 -2.75 8.88
N ASP A 43 -18.28 -2.49 10.06
CA ASP A 43 -18.59 -1.32 10.90
C ASP A 43 -17.72 -0.09 10.57
N GLY A 44 -16.84 -0.19 9.56
CA GLY A 44 -15.94 0.88 9.13
C GLY A 44 -14.64 1.00 9.93
N HIS A 45 -14.36 0.12 10.91
CA HIS A 45 -13.09 0.18 11.62
C HIS A 45 -11.92 -0.23 10.71
N MET A 46 -10.80 0.47 10.85
CA MET A 46 -9.58 0.15 10.12
C MET A 46 -8.95 -1.16 10.63
N VAL A 47 -8.67 -2.09 9.72
CA VAL A 47 -8.04 -3.38 9.98
C VAL A 47 -6.61 -3.38 9.41
N PRO A 48 -5.57 -3.26 10.26
CA PRO A 48 -4.19 -3.41 9.81
C PRO A 48 -3.93 -4.80 9.25
N GLY A 49 -3.28 -4.88 8.09
CA GLY A 49 -3.03 -6.15 7.42
C GLY A 49 -4.26 -6.81 6.80
N GLY A 50 -5.41 -6.15 6.80
CA GLY A 50 -6.63 -6.60 6.12
C GLY A 50 -6.84 -5.93 4.76
N GLY A 51 -7.99 -6.21 4.15
CA GLY A 51 -8.46 -5.57 2.91
C GLY A 51 -7.99 -6.23 1.62
N LEU A 52 -8.27 -5.56 0.50
CA LEU A 52 -8.06 -6.05 -0.86
C LEU A 52 -6.62 -6.55 -1.12
N LEU A 53 -5.63 -5.89 -0.54
CA LEU A 53 -4.21 -6.17 -0.78
C LEU A 53 -3.52 -6.93 0.37
N THR A 54 -4.30 -7.61 1.23
CA THR A 54 -3.79 -8.40 2.37
C THR A 54 -2.69 -9.37 1.98
N ASN A 55 -2.83 -10.06 0.85
CA ASN A 55 -1.87 -11.06 0.39
C ASN A 55 -0.49 -10.48 0.05
N HIS A 56 -0.42 -9.17 -0.18
CA HIS A 56 0.83 -8.46 -0.45
C HIS A 56 1.39 -7.80 0.82
N HIS A 57 0.79 -8.01 1.99
CA HIS A 57 1.29 -7.46 3.24
C HIS A 57 2.74 -7.89 3.48
N ASN A 58 3.60 -6.93 3.84
CA ASN A 58 5.06 -7.06 3.92
C ASN A 58 5.82 -7.20 2.60
N MET A 59 5.17 -7.14 1.43
CA MET A 59 5.88 -7.08 0.14
C MET A 59 6.88 -5.91 0.15
N THR A 60 8.08 -6.17 -0.32
CA THR A 60 9.20 -5.24 -0.24
C THR A 60 9.54 -4.64 -1.59
N PHE A 61 9.93 -3.37 -1.57
CA PHE A 61 10.40 -2.63 -2.73
C PHE A 61 11.74 -1.97 -2.42
N THR A 62 12.64 -1.99 -3.39
CA THR A 62 13.97 -1.36 -3.29
C THR A 62 13.93 0.13 -3.66
N ALA A 63 12.90 0.57 -4.38
CA ALA A 63 12.68 1.96 -4.77
C ALA A 63 11.20 2.33 -4.68
N GLN A 64 10.91 3.63 -4.52
CA GLN A 64 9.55 4.18 -4.61
C GLN A 64 9.13 4.43 -6.06
N ASP A 65 9.27 3.42 -6.92
CA ASP A 65 8.86 3.52 -8.32
C ASP A 65 7.38 3.10 -8.46
N ALA A 66 6.55 4.03 -8.92
CA ALA A 66 5.11 3.82 -9.02
C ALA A 66 4.74 2.65 -9.95
N ALA A 67 5.48 2.42 -11.04
CA ALA A 67 5.19 1.35 -11.98
C ALA A 67 5.57 -0.02 -11.39
N VAL A 68 6.73 -0.11 -10.74
CA VAL A 68 7.18 -1.32 -10.02
C VAL A 68 6.21 -1.68 -8.90
N ILE A 69 5.80 -0.69 -8.11
CA ILE A 69 4.85 -0.91 -7.01
C ILE A 69 3.49 -1.35 -7.55
N ASN A 70 2.99 -0.71 -8.62
CA ASN A 70 1.74 -1.12 -9.27
C ASN A 70 1.79 -2.57 -9.75
N ALA A 71 2.86 -2.94 -10.47
CA ALA A 71 3.03 -4.30 -10.98
C ALA A 71 3.12 -5.35 -9.87
N GLY A 72 3.72 -5.02 -8.72
CA GLY A 72 3.83 -5.93 -7.58
C GLY A 72 2.54 -6.10 -6.77
N LEU A 73 1.76 -5.03 -6.60
CA LEU A 73 0.57 -5.03 -5.75
C LEU A 73 -0.73 -5.33 -6.51
N MET A 74 -0.77 -5.05 -7.82
CA MET A 74 -1.92 -5.30 -8.69
C MET A 74 -1.45 -6.01 -9.97
N PRO A 75 -0.91 -7.24 -9.86
CA PRO A 75 -0.54 -8.02 -11.04
C PRO A 75 -1.78 -8.31 -11.89
N VAL A 76 -1.64 -8.18 -13.21
CA VAL A 76 -2.69 -8.48 -14.20
C VAL A 76 -2.94 -9.97 -14.36
#